data_AF-A0A126RJ57-F1
#
_entry.id   AF-A0A126RJ57-F1
#
_cell.length_a   1.000
_cell.length_b   1.000
_cell.length_c   1.000
_cell.angle_alpha   90.00
_cell.angle_beta   90.00
_cell.angle_gamma   90.00
#
_symmetry.space_group_name_H-M   'P 1'
#
loop_
_entity.id
_entity.type
_entity.pdbx_description
1 polymer ?
#
loop_
_entity_poly.entity_id
_entity_poly.type
_entity_poly.pdbx_seq_one_letter_code
_entity_poly.pdbx_strand_id
1 'polypeptide(L)' 'MFDRAMEGVRKIVDMPDRRAALLIRLMLQNGGRLSNSKRGQFDELTDPEIAGMEQVVQRAVAEAPEDITGMRK' A
#
# COMPACT_ATOMS: atom_id res chain seq x y z
N MET A 1 0.20 -7.56 9.20
CA MET A 1 -0.03 -7.30 7.75
C MET A 1 0.64 -6.01 7.28
N PHE A 2 0.41 -4.90 7.98
CA PHE A 2 0.98 -3.58 7.66
C PHE A 2 2.51 -3.57 7.61
N ASP A 3 3.20 -4.22 8.55
CA ASP A 3 4.67 -4.23 8.58
C ASP A 3 5.29 -4.91 7.36
N ARG A 4 4.71 -6.03 6.89
CA ARG A 4 5.18 -6.72 5.67
C ARG A 4 4.94 -5.87 4.42
N ALA A 5 3.77 -5.25 4.32
CA ALA A 5 3.47 -4.31 3.25
C ALA A 5 4.47 -3.14 3.26
N MET A 6 4.78 -2.60 4.44
CA MET A 6 5.74 -1.50 4.63
C MET A 6 7.15 -1.90 4.18
N GLU A 7 7.61 -3.08 4.58
CA GLU A 7 8.93 -3.55 4.22
C GLU A 7 9.08 -3.77 2.70
N GLY A 8 8.06 -4.34 2.05
CA GLY A 8 8.10 -4.54 0.61
C GLY A 8 7.96 -3.23 -0.17
N VAL A 9 7.09 -2.32 0.27
CA VAL A 9 6.93 -0.99 -0.34
C VAL A 9 8.23 -0.19 -0.25
N ARG A 10 8.89 -0.14 0.90
CA ARG A 10 10.18 0.54 1.08
C ARG A 10 11.31 0.02 0.18
N LYS A 11 11.19 -1.22 -0.34
CA LYS A 11 12.15 -1.78 -1.29
C LYS A 11 11.88 -1.37 -2.73
N ILE A 12 10.65 -0.93 -3.03
CA ILE A 12 10.23 -0.51 -4.37
C ILE A 12 10.40 0.99 -4.54
N VAL A 13 10.09 1.76 -3.50
CA VAL A 13 10.08 3.22 -3.55
C VAL A 13 10.97 3.81 -2.48
N ASP A 14 11.78 4.81 -2.86
CA ASP A 14 12.62 5.56 -1.93
C ASP A 14 11.86 6.83 -1.49
N MET A 15 10.95 6.67 -0.53
CA MET A 15 10.08 7.75 -0.06
C MET A 15 10.01 7.81 1.47
N PRO A 16 9.60 8.95 2.05
CA PRO A 16 9.45 9.07 3.49
C PRO A 16 8.44 8.07 4.05
N ASP A 17 8.77 7.48 5.20
CA ASP A 17 7.95 6.49 5.90
C ASP A 17 6.47 6.88 6.06
N ARG A 18 6.21 8.17 6.32
CA ARG A 18 4.84 8.68 6.46
C ARG A 18 4.03 8.57 5.17
N ARG A 19 4.69 8.74 4.02
CA ARG A 19 4.07 8.68 2.70
C ARG A 19 3.81 7.22 2.29
N ALA A 20 4.77 6.33 2.54
CA ALA A 20 4.60 4.89 2.37
C ALA A 20 3.47 4.35 3.27
N ALA A 21 3.43 4.76 4.54
CA ALA A 21 2.36 4.40 5.48
C ALA A 21 0.98 4.81 4.96
N LEU A 22 0.86 6.02 4.41
CA LEU A 22 -0.39 6.53 3.86
C LEU A 22 -0.82 5.72 2.65
N LEU A 23 0.08 5.47 1.71
CA LEU A 23 -0.19 4.66 0.52
C LEU A 23 -0.64 3.24 0.87
N ILE A 24 0.03 2.58 1.81
CA ILE A 24 -0.35 1.24 2.27
C ILE A 24 -1.75 1.26 2.88
N ARG A 25 -2.07 2.24 3.74
CA ARG A 25 -3.42 2.38 4.29
C ARG A 25 -4.48 2.55 3.21
N LEU A 26 -4.18 3.33 2.17
CA LEU A 26 -5.09 3.52 1.03
C LEU A 26 -5.32 2.21 0.26
N MET A 27 -4.25 1.46 -0.02
CA MET A 27 -4.35 0.18 -0.70
C MET A 27 -5.14 -0.83 0.14
N LEU A 28 -4.87 -0.91 1.45
CA LEU A 28 -5.57 -1.81 2.38
C LEU A 28 -7.07 -1.52 2.46
N GLN A 29 -7.46 -0.24 2.50
CA GLN A 29 -8.89 0.16 2.49
C GLN A 29 -9.63 -0.29 1.22
N ASN A 30 -8.89 -0.51 0.13
CA ASN A 30 -9.45 -0.86 -1.18
C ASN A 30 -8.99 -2.27 -1.63
N GLY A 31 -8.79 -3.18 -0.66
CA GLY A 31 -8.52 -4.61 -0.92
C GLY A 31 -7.13 -4.89 -1.51
N GLY A 32 -6.15 -4.05 -1.24
CA GLY A 32 -4.79 -4.14 -1.79
C GLY A 32 -4.60 -3.47 -3.15
N ARG A 33 -5.46 -2.49 -3.52
CA ARG A 33 -5.29 -1.69 -4.75
C ARG A 33 -5.37 -0.21 -4.51
N LEU A 34 -4.61 0.58 -5.26
CA LEU A 34 -4.71 2.03 -5.21
C LEU A 34 -5.79 2.49 -6.20
N SER A 35 -6.77 3.26 -5.72
CA SER A 35 -7.81 3.82 -6.59
C SER A 35 -7.20 4.81 -7.60
N ASN A 36 -7.71 4.82 -8.84
CA ASN A 36 -7.22 5.72 -9.90
C ASN A 36 -7.23 7.21 -9.49
N SER A 37 -8.24 7.64 -8.71
CA SER A 37 -8.32 9.01 -8.18
C SER A 37 -7.20 9.34 -7.18
N LYS A 38 -6.64 8.33 -6.50
CA LYS A 38 -5.55 8.51 -5.54
C LYS A 38 -4.17 8.33 -6.18
N ARG A 39 -4.07 7.76 -7.39
CA ARG A 39 -2.80 7.72 -8.15
C ARG A 39 -2.24 9.13 -8.35
N GLY A 40 -3.10 10.11 -8.62
CA GLY A 40 -2.70 11.53 -8.74
C GLY A 40 -2.27 12.22 -7.43
N GLN A 41 -2.35 11.56 -6.26
CA GLN A 41 -1.68 12.06 -5.04
C GLN A 41 -0.21 11.63 -4.96
N PHE A 42 0.17 10.68 -5.81
CA PHE A 42 1.49 10.08 -5.90
C PHE A 42 2.02 10.26 -7.32
N ASP A 43 2.03 11.50 -7.82
CA ASP A 43 2.57 11.83 -9.15
C ASP A 43 4.08 11.51 -9.28
N GLU A 44 4.76 11.30 -8.14
CA GLU A 44 6.14 10.82 -8.07
C GLU A 44 6.29 9.33 -8.38
N LEU A 45 5.19 8.58 -8.39
CA LEU A 45 5.17 7.15 -8.67
C LEU A 45 4.74 6.89 -10.11
N THR A 46 5.49 6.03 -10.76
CA THR A 46 5.18 5.53 -12.08
C THR A 46 4.19 4.35 -11.99
N ASP A 47 3.41 4.13 -13.05
CA ASP A 47 2.51 2.97 -13.15
C ASP A 47 3.16 1.61 -12.79
N PRO A 48 4.38 1.27 -13.24
CA PRO A 48 5.04 0.03 -12.84
C PRO A 48 5.38 -0.03 -11.34
N GLU A 49 5.77 1.09 -10.72
CA GLU A 49 6.02 1.14 -9.27
C GLU A 49 4.72 0.90 -8.50
N ILE A 50 3.64 1.56 -8.90
CA ILE A 50 2.31 1.37 -8.30
C ILE A 50 1.88 -0.10 -8.44
N ALA A 51 2.02 -0.69 -9.64
CA ALA A 51 1.67 -2.10 -9.86
C ALA A 51 2.48 -3.05 -8.98
N GLY A 52 3.78 -2.81 -8.80
CA GLY A 52 4.63 -3.59 -7.91
C GLY A 52 4.20 -3.50 -6.45
N MET A 53 3.87 -2.29 -5.99
CA MET A 53 3.38 -2.07 -4.63
C MET A 53 2.02 -2.75 -4.39
N GLU A 54 1.10 -2.67 -5.35
CA GLU A 54 -0.20 -3.35 -5.27
C GLU A 54 -0.02 -4.86 -5.08
N GLN A 55 0.91 -5.49 -5.81
CA GLN A 55 1.21 -6.92 -5.64
C GLN A 55 1.78 -7.24 -4.25
N VAL A 56 2.71 -6.44 -3.75
CA VAL A 56 3.29 -6.61 -2.40
C VAL A 56 2.20 -6.51 -1.34
N VAL A 57 1.34 -5.50 -1.42
CA VAL A 57 0.26 -5.30 -0.46
C VAL A 57 -0.74 -6.45 -0.55
N GLN A 58 -1.17 -6.86 -1.75
CA GLN A 58 -2.09 -8.00 -1.95
C GLN A 58 -1.52 -9.29 -1.37
N ARG A 59 -0.23 -9.55 -1.55
CA ARG A 59 0.43 -10.72 -0.97
C ARG A 59 0.45 -10.66 0.55
N ALA A 60 0.77 -9.49 1.12
CA ALA A 60 0.73 -9.28 2.56
C ALA A 60 -0.70 -9.45 3.14
N VAL A 61 -1.74 -9.06 2.38
CA VAL A 61 -3.15 -9.31 2.71
C VAL A 61 -3.46 -10.80 2.73
N ALA A 62 -3.07 -11.51 1.67
CA ALA A 62 -3.34 -12.93 1.51
C ALA A 62 -2.64 -13.79 2.57
N GLU A 63 -1.45 -13.39 3.00
CA GLU A 63 -0.69 -14.10 4.04
C GLU A 63 -1.10 -13.75 5.48
N ALA A 64 -1.85 -12.66 5.70
CA ALA A 64 -2.24 -12.20 7.03
C ALA A 64 -3.60 -11.44 7.02
N PRO A 65 -4.74 -12.17 6.97
CA PRO A 65 -6.07 -11.55 6.84
C PRO A 65 -6.65 -10.92 8.14
N GLU A 66 -6.03 -11.08 9.31
CA GLU A 66 -6.67 -10.78 10.61
C GLU A 66 -6.65 -9.30 11.07
N ASP A 67 -6.07 -8.36 10.31
CA ASP A 67 -5.75 -7.00 10.80
C ASP A 67 -6.58 -5.86 10.16
N ILE A 68 -7.81 -6.15 9.70
CA ILE A 68 -8.70 -5.13 9.09
C ILE A 68 -9.71 -4.54 10.09
N THR A 69 -9.78 -5.06 11.31
CA THR A 69 -10.63 -4.58 12.41
C THR A 69 -9.89 -3.51 13.23
N GLY A 70 -9.88 -2.26 12.76
CA GLY A 70 -9.28 -1.18 13.56
C GLY A 70 -9.52 0.26 13.10
N MET A 71 -10.02 0.48 11.89
CA MET A 71 -10.20 1.85 11.33
C MET A 71 -11.66 2.25 11.08
N ARG A 72 -12.64 1.64 11.76
CA ARG A 72 -13.99 2.23 11.86
C ARG A 72 -14.03 3.14 13.09
N LYS A 73 -13.83 4.45 12.88
CA LYS A 73 -14.50 5.47 13.69
C LYS A 73 -15.75 5.92 12.96
#